data_AF-A0AAN8LWI4-F1
#
_entry.id   AF-A0AAN8LWI4-F1
#
_cell.length_a   1.000
_cell.length_b   1.000
_cell.length_c   1.000
_cell.angle_alpha   90.00
_cell.angle_beta   90.00
_cell.angle_gamma   90.00
#
_symmetry.space_group_name_H-M   'P 1'
#
loop_
_entity.id
_entity.type
_entity.pdbx_description
1 polymer ?
#
loop_
_entity_poly.entity_id
_entity_poly.type
_entity_poly.pdbx_seq_one_letter_code
_entity_poly.pdbx_strand_id
1 'polypeptide(L)'
;MQPAKVRKKMSGRRAHRQDTNMTFEVVVNDGAYADSTIDKDNSKQGTLEDDDSDAPVVFLCGSCKLPVGDSLSWAGSEDEQNQILLKRVSDNVLVGKETHFSGTCKKELGCLIVHLTCCGCSSLLGMVYISTPRKLDYIRSLFCLNVAAIESYVLGSSRQQVAAVSPRQQPVTLEYRQAVEQQLDEIKAVTLSMGQRLLVLEADLQSKSQM
;
A
#
# COMPACT_ATOMS: atom_id res chain seq x y z
N MET A 1 33.58 -45.20 -0.71
CA MET A 1 32.44 -44.35 -1.09
C MET A 1 32.50 -43.08 -0.24
N GLN A 2 32.83 -41.95 -0.84
CA GLN A 2 32.95 -40.64 -0.19
C GLN A 2 31.85 -39.71 -0.75
N PRO A 3 31.18 -38.87 0.04
CA PRO A 3 30.31 -37.84 -0.49
C PRO A 3 31.05 -36.53 -0.76
N ALA A 4 30.72 -35.93 -1.90
CA ALA A 4 31.32 -34.75 -2.50
C ALA A 4 30.99 -33.45 -1.76
N LYS A 5 31.99 -32.58 -1.60
CA LYS A 5 31.85 -31.18 -1.16
C LYS A 5 31.51 -30.30 -2.36
N VAL A 6 30.31 -29.71 -2.36
CA VAL A 6 29.94 -28.63 -3.30
C VAL A 6 30.24 -27.28 -2.64
N ARG A 7 31.26 -26.58 -3.17
CA ARG A 7 31.60 -25.19 -2.83
C ARG A 7 30.86 -24.26 -3.78
N LYS A 8 29.82 -23.56 -3.32
CA LYS A 8 29.22 -22.42 -4.04
C LYS A 8 29.93 -21.13 -3.61
N LYS A 9 30.67 -20.52 -4.53
CA LYS A 9 31.17 -19.14 -4.42
C LYS A 9 30.06 -18.19 -4.88
N MET A 10 29.70 -17.21 -4.07
CA MET A 10 28.92 -16.04 -4.52
C MET A 10 29.78 -14.80 -4.32
N SER A 11 30.07 -14.14 -5.45
CA SER A 11 30.90 -12.96 -5.59
C SER A 11 30.03 -11.72 -5.41
N GLY A 12 30.29 -10.94 -4.36
CA GLY A 12 29.73 -9.60 -4.22
C GLY A 12 30.36 -8.62 -5.21
N ARG A 13 29.55 -7.79 -5.86
CA ARG A 13 30.01 -6.60 -6.58
C ARG A 13 29.35 -5.37 -5.94
N ARG A 14 30.18 -4.56 -5.28
CA ARG A 14 29.85 -3.19 -4.85
C ARG A 14 30.01 -2.29 -6.07
N ALA A 15 28.97 -1.56 -6.46
CA ALA A 15 29.07 -0.50 -7.44
C ALA A 15 29.23 0.84 -6.73
N HIS A 16 30.36 1.49 -6.99
CA HIS A 16 30.72 2.84 -6.61
C HIS A 16 30.03 3.79 -7.59
N ARG A 17 29.14 4.66 -7.12
CA ARG A 17 28.55 5.72 -7.95
C ARG A 17 29.42 6.97 -7.78
N GLN A 18 29.91 7.51 -8.89
CA GLN A 18 30.64 8.77 -8.98
C GLN A 18 29.65 9.84 -9.44
N ASP A 19 29.62 10.97 -8.73
CA ASP A 19 28.88 12.17 -9.09
C ASP A 19 29.59 12.89 -10.24
N THR A 20 28.84 13.20 -11.30
CA THR A 20 29.26 14.21 -12.29
C THR A 20 28.06 15.12 -12.61
N ASN A 21 28.19 16.38 -12.23
CA ASN A 21 27.30 17.46 -12.65
C ASN A 21 27.63 17.83 -14.10
N MET A 22 26.63 17.98 -14.96
CA MET A 22 26.79 18.70 -16.23
C MET A 22 25.68 19.73 -16.42
N THR A 23 26.16 20.96 -16.60
CA THR A 23 25.46 22.21 -16.88
C THR A 23 24.75 22.14 -18.24
N PHE A 24 23.50 22.62 -18.29
CA PHE A 24 22.70 22.69 -19.51
C PHE A 24 22.87 24.08 -20.17
N GLU A 25 23.41 24.13 -21.38
CA GLU A 25 23.36 25.32 -22.24
C GLU A 25 22.20 25.19 -23.22
N VAL A 26 21.32 26.19 -23.24
CA VAL A 26 20.21 26.34 -24.18
C VAL A 26 20.69 27.17 -25.36
N VAL A 27 20.73 26.58 -26.55
CA VAL A 27 20.85 27.33 -27.81
C VAL A 27 19.50 27.29 -28.51
N VAL A 28 18.88 28.47 -28.64
CA VAL A 28 17.66 28.71 -29.41
C VAL A 28 18.06 28.85 -30.88
N ASN A 29 17.34 28.20 -31.80
CA ASN A 29 17.55 28.44 -33.23
C ASN A 29 16.21 28.66 -33.95
N ASP A 30 16.07 29.83 -34.56
CA ASP A 30 14.94 30.28 -35.36
C ASP A 30 15.13 29.89 -36.84
N GLY A 31 14.04 29.49 -37.51
CA GLY A 31 13.79 29.85 -38.91
C GLY A 31 13.96 28.81 -40.05
N ALA A 32 12.82 28.53 -40.71
CA ALA A 32 12.57 28.42 -42.16
C ALA A 32 12.77 27.11 -42.98
N TYR A 33 11.62 26.48 -43.30
CA TYR A 33 11.04 26.02 -44.59
C TYR A 33 11.88 25.33 -45.71
N ALA A 34 11.56 24.06 -46.02
CA ALA A 34 11.39 23.43 -47.36
C ALA A 34 10.83 22.00 -47.17
N ASP A 35 9.57 21.70 -47.51
CA ASP A 35 9.00 21.13 -48.76
C ASP A 35 9.39 19.68 -49.14
N SER A 36 8.32 18.91 -49.37
CA SER A 36 8.02 17.54 -49.82
C SER A 36 9.12 16.51 -50.13
N THR A 37 8.93 15.27 -49.64
CA THR A 37 8.40 14.14 -50.42
C THR A 37 8.15 12.90 -49.53
N ILE A 38 7.07 12.18 -49.86
CA ILE A 38 6.61 10.94 -49.21
C ILE A 38 7.49 9.78 -49.70
N ASP A 39 8.18 9.11 -48.79
CA ASP A 39 8.68 7.75 -49.00
C ASP A 39 8.14 6.83 -47.89
N LYS A 40 7.43 5.80 -48.33
CA LYS A 40 6.96 4.68 -47.51
C LYS A 40 8.07 3.65 -47.35
N ASP A 41 7.97 2.94 -46.23
CA ASP A 41 8.67 1.72 -45.86
C ASP A 41 10.15 1.86 -45.50
N ASN A 42 10.45 1.79 -44.19
CA ASN A 42 11.10 0.60 -43.64
C ASN A 42 11.15 0.68 -42.10
N SER A 43 10.48 -0.25 -41.44
CA SER A 43 10.89 -0.93 -40.21
C SER A 43 11.89 -0.18 -39.31
N LYS A 44 11.45 0.90 -38.65
CA LYS A 44 12.07 1.33 -37.40
C LYS A 44 11.21 0.79 -36.28
N GLN A 45 11.56 -0.45 -35.93
CA GLN A 45 11.34 -0.99 -34.59
C GLN A 45 11.84 0.09 -33.64
N GLY A 46 10.89 0.87 -33.09
CA GLY A 46 11.18 1.71 -31.96
C GLY A 46 11.65 0.76 -30.88
N THR A 47 12.95 0.70 -30.67
CA THR A 47 13.51 0.38 -29.37
C THR A 47 12.85 1.36 -28.42
N LEU A 48 11.75 0.92 -27.79
CA LEU A 48 11.38 1.42 -26.49
C LEU A 48 12.65 1.20 -25.68
N GLU A 49 13.41 2.27 -25.50
CA GLU A 49 14.34 2.35 -24.40
C GLU A 49 13.47 2.07 -23.18
N ASP A 50 13.50 0.83 -22.70
CA ASP A 50 13.04 0.49 -21.35
C ASP A 50 13.86 1.40 -20.45
N ASP A 51 13.30 2.57 -20.16
CA ASP A 51 13.66 3.35 -18.98
C ASP A 51 13.28 2.44 -17.82
N ASP A 52 14.22 1.54 -17.47
CA ASP A 52 14.15 0.52 -16.43
C ASP A 52 14.15 1.18 -15.03
N SER A 53 13.56 2.37 -14.94
CA SER A 53 13.26 3.07 -13.71
C SER A 53 12.05 2.40 -13.11
N ASP A 54 12.31 1.49 -12.17
CA ASP A 54 11.32 0.87 -11.31
C ASP A 54 10.32 1.93 -10.81
N ALA A 55 9.03 1.69 -11.06
CA ALA A 55 8.00 2.68 -10.74
C ALA A 55 7.97 2.96 -9.22
N PRO A 56 7.74 4.21 -8.79
CA PRO A 56 7.72 4.53 -7.37
C PRO A 56 6.67 3.73 -6.60
N VAL A 57 6.98 3.41 -5.36
CA VAL A 57 6.11 2.63 -4.47
C VAL A 57 5.59 3.54 -3.35
N VAL A 58 4.29 3.53 -3.13
CA VAL A 58 3.64 4.20 -2.01
C VAL A 58 3.40 3.19 -0.89
N PHE A 59 3.81 3.54 0.31
CA PHE A 59 3.55 2.76 1.52
C PHE A 59 2.28 3.27 2.18
N LEU A 60 1.38 2.36 2.53
CA LEU A 60 0.06 2.61 3.07
C LEU A 60 -0.05 1.97 4.45
N CYS A 61 -0.80 2.57 5.38
CA CYS A 61 -1.15 1.91 6.63
C CYS A 61 -1.94 0.62 6.34
N GLY A 62 -1.51 -0.51 6.91
CA GLY A 62 -2.18 -1.80 6.68
C GLY A 62 -3.64 -1.82 7.11
N SER A 63 -4.02 -1.04 8.14
CA SER A 63 -5.38 -1.03 8.69
C SER A 63 -6.34 -0.09 7.95
N CYS A 64 -5.94 1.16 7.66
CA CYS A 64 -6.83 2.19 7.11
C CYS A 64 -6.45 2.69 5.70
N LYS A 65 -5.38 2.15 5.12
CA LYS A 65 -4.84 2.53 3.80
C LYS A 65 -4.43 3.99 3.66
N LEU A 66 -4.30 4.73 4.77
CA LEU A 66 -3.76 6.08 4.74
C LEU A 66 -2.29 6.04 4.27
N PRO A 67 -1.87 6.83 3.27
CA PRO A 67 -0.48 6.85 2.82
C PRO A 67 0.44 7.32 3.94
N VAL A 68 1.52 6.57 4.19
CA VAL A 68 2.48 6.86 5.26
C VAL A 68 3.85 7.29 4.75
N GLY A 69 4.20 6.95 3.52
CA GLY A 69 5.45 7.35 2.87
C GLY A 69 5.60 6.73 1.48
N ASP A 70 6.79 6.86 0.89
CA ASP A 70 7.08 6.38 -0.45
C ASP A 70 8.56 6.00 -0.63
N SER A 71 8.85 5.25 -1.70
CA SER A 71 10.19 4.74 -2.01
C SER A 71 11.19 5.82 -2.42
N LEU A 72 10.78 7.06 -2.73
CA LEU A 72 11.72 8.15 -3.05
C LEU A 72 12.52 8.58 -1.81
N SER A 73 12.04 8.24 -0.63
CA SER A 73 12.72 8.45 0.65
C SER A 73 13.49 7.23 1.16
N TRP A 74 13.62 6.16 0.38
CA TRP A 74 14.24 4.90 0.79
C TRP A 74 15.66 5.08 1.35
N ALA A 75 15.94 4.42 2.47
CA ALA A 75 17.25 4.39 3.11
C ALA A 75 17.82 2.95 3.21
N GLY A 76 16.97 1.93 3.27
CA GLY A 76 17.40 0.53 3.35
C GLY A 76 16.31 -0.39 3.93
N SER A 77 16.68 -1.63 4.21
CA SER A 77 15.88 -2.60 4.97
C SER A 77 16.70 -3.19 6.11
N GLU A 78 16.01 -3.60 7.18
CA GLU A 78 16.57 -4.42 8.25
C GLU A 78 15.81 -5.75 8.26
N ASP A 79 16.48 -6.80 7.78
CA ASP A 79 15.84 -8.10 7.51
C ASP A 79 15.50 -8.85 8.80
N GLU A 80 16.30 -8.70 9.86
CA GLU A 80 16.09 -9.41 11.14
C GLU A 80 14.80 -8.97 11.85
N GLN A 81 14.51 -7.67 11.83
CA GLN A 81 13.30 -7.08 12.41
C GLN A 81 12.15 -6.96 11.41
N ASN A 82 12.37 -7.32 10.15
CA ASN A 82 11.42 -7.18 9.05
C ASN A 82 10.89 -5.73 8.94
N GLN A 83 11.83 -4.78 8.85
CA GLN A 83 11.57 -3.35 8.80
C GLN A 83 12.13 -2.73 7.53
N ILE A 84 11.41 -1.74 7.01
CA ILE A 84 11.94 -0.83 5.98
C ILE A 84 12.37 0.47 6.63
N LEU A 85 13.38 1.12 6.04
CA LEU A 85 13.95 2.35 6.55
C LEU A 85 13.74 3.46 5.54
N LEU A 86 13.10 4.54 6.00
CA LEU A 86 12.86 5.74 5.21
C LEU A 86 13.55 6.94 5.85
N LYS A 87 14.05 7.86 5.03
CA LYS A 87 14.60 9.15 5.47
C LYS A 87 13.50 10.13 5.87
N ARG A 88 12.31 9.99 5.27
CA ARG A 88 11.15 10.85 5.49
C ARG A 88 9.88 10.00 5.46
N VAL A 89 8.86 10.47 6.18
CA VAL A 89 7.49 9.94 6.13
C VAL A 89 6.55 11.12 5.89
N SER A 90 5.31 10.83 5.52
CA SER A 90 4.27 11.84 5.39
C SER A 90 3.78 12.34 6.76
N ASP A 91 3.06 13.47 6.76
CA ASP A 91 2.41 14.03 7.96
C ASP A 91 1.28 13.15 8.53
N ASN A 92 0.96 12.04 7.84
CA ASN A 92 0.02 11.03 8.30
C ASN A 92 0.62 10.05 9.32
N VAL A 93 1.89 10.23 9.69
CA VAL A 93 2.60 9.47 10.72
C VAL A 93 2.91 10.36 11.90
N LEU A 94 2.42 9.99 13.08
CA LEU A 94 2.73 10.66 14.34
C LEU A 94 3.96 10.01 14.97
N VAL A 95 4.91 10.87 15.36
CA VAL A 95 6.05 10.47 16.19
C VAL A 95 5.63 10.61 17.64
N GLY A 96 5.68 9.51 18.40
CA GLY A 96 5.37 9.50 19.82
C GLY A 96 6.22 10.49 20.61
N LYS A 97 5.71 10.98 21.73
CA LYS A 97 6.47 11.86 22.64
C LYS A 97 7.24 11.07 23.68
N GLU A 98 6.79 9.86 23.98
CA GLU A 98 7.38 8.98 24.98
C GLU A 98 8.51 8.16 24.37
N THR A 99 9.65 8.17 25.04
CA THR A 99 10.81 7.35 24.67
C THR A 99 10.78 6.05 25.47
N HIS A 100 10.93 4.92 24.78
CA HIS A 100 11.04 3.60 25.41
C HIS A 100 12.46 3.06 25.25
N PHE A 101 12.89 2.21 26.19
CA PHE A 101 14.11 1.41 26.00
C PHE A 101 13.76 0.19 25.16
N SER A 102 14.51 -0.06 24.08
CA SER A 102 14.36 -1.33 23.37
C SER A 102 14.96 -2.47 24.21
N GLY A 103 14.10 -3.33 24.74
CA GLY A 103 14.47 -4.41 25.66
C GLY A 103 14.30 -5.83 25.10
N THR A 104 13.76 -5.98 23.89
CA THR A 104 13.22 -7.25 23.43
C THR A 104 14.21 -8.09 22.62
N CYS A 105 15.24 -7.48 22.02
CA CYS A 105 16.22 -8.18 21.19
C CYS A 105 17.67 -7.94 21.67
N LYS A 106 18.52 -8.98 21.64
CA LYS A 106 19.93 -8.89 22.09
C LYS A 106 20.75 -7.85 21.31
N LYS A 107 20.34 -7.50 20.08
CA LYS A 107 21.02 -6.56 19.19
C LYS A 107 20.69 -5.09 19.52
N GLU A 108 19.52 -4.83 20.10
CA GLU A 108 19.00 -3.48 20.40
C GLU A 108 19.23 -3.04 21.86
N LEU A 109 19.83 -3.89 22.69
CA LEU A 109 20.14 -3.58 24.08
C LEU A 109 20.90 -2.24 24.18
N GLY A 110 20.24 -1.25 24.78
CA GLY A 110 20.78 0.10 24.97
C GLY A 110 20.31 1.15 23.96
N CYS A 111 19.33 0.84 23.11
CA CYS A 111 18.72 1.85 22.24
C CYS A 111 17.54 2.57 22.92
N LEU A 112 17.43 3.87 22.68
CA LEU A 112 16.22 4.65 22.97
C LEU A 112 15.40 4.77 21.70
N ILE A 113 14.14 4.39 21.79
CA ILE A 113 13.20 4.33 20.67
C ILE A 113 11.97 5.17 20.93
N VAL A 114 11.34 5.63 19.87
CA VAL A 114 10.05 6.30 19.89
C VAL A 114 9.13 5.61 18.89
N HIS A 115 7.88 5.37 19.27
CA HIS A 115 6.92 4.72 18.39
C HIS A 115 6.37 5.64 17.30
N LEU A 116 6.08 5.05 16.15
CA LEU A 116 5.39 5.69 15.03
C LEU A 116 3.95 5.16 14.95
N THR A 117 2.98 6.07 14.95
CA THR A 117 1.55 5.71 14.87
C THR A 117 0.87 6.37 13.67
N CYS A 118 -0.16 5.71 13.14
CA CYS A 118 -0.94 6.26 12.03
C CYS A 118 -1.91 7.34 12.51
N CYS A 119 -1.93 8.52 11.86
CA CYS A 119 -2.90 9.59 12.16
C CYS A 119 -4.36 9.15 11.96
N GLY A 120 -4.64 8.25 11.02
CA GLY A 120 -6.02 7.86 10.66
C GLY A 120 -6.67 6.88 11.63
N CYS A 121 -5.94 5.86 12.07
CA CYS A 121 -6.49 4.77 12.90
C CYS A 121 -5.70 4.51 14.19
N SER A 122 -4.68 5.32 14.48
CA SER A 122 -3.81 5.20 15.67
C SER A 122 -3.07 3.86 15.79
N SER A 123 -3.04 3.04 14.75
CA SER A 123 -2.28 1.78 14.76
C SER A 123 -0.78 2.03 14.81
N LEU A 124 -0.05 1.10 15.44
CA LEU A 124 1.41 1.14 15.52
C LEU A 124 2.01 0.74 14.16
N LEU A 125 2.75 1.66 13.54
CA LEU A 125 3.39 1.46 12.24
C LEU A 125 4.85 1.02 12.38
N GLY A 126 5.53 1.44 13.44
CA GLY A 126 6.96 1.23 13.58
C GLY A 126 7.60 2.06 14.69
N MET A 127 8.85 2.47 14.47
CA MET A 127 9.66 3.17 15.45
C MET A 127 10.76 4.02 14.81
N VAL A 128 11.33 4.94 15.60
CA VAL A 128 12.54 5.71 15.30
C VAL A 128 13.54 5.49 16.42
N TYR A 129 14.78 5.20 16.06
CA TYR A 129 15.89 5.10 17.01
C TYR A 129 16.46 6.48 17.30
N ILE A 130 16.30 6.95 18.53
CA ILE A 130 16.79 8.26 19.01
C ILE A 130 18.25 8.16 19.44
N SER A 131 18.59 7.10 20.18
CA SER A 131 19.95 6.83 20.63
C SER A 131 20.32 5.41 20.30
N THR A 132 21.49 5.25 19.70
CA THR A 132 22.01 3.97 19.20
C THR A 132 23.46 3.79 19.63
N PRO A 133 23.91 2.55 19.88
CA PRO A 133 25.33 2.26 19.93
C PRO A 133 25.94 2.39 18.53
N ARG A 134 27.26 2.59 18.44
CA ARG A 134 28.00 2.78 17.17
C ARG A 134 27.68 1.75 16.08
N LYS A 135 27.36 0.51 16.46
CA LYS A 135 27.03 -0.57 15.51
C LYS A 135 25.67 -0.34 14.81
N LEU A 136 24.79 0.44 15.41
CA LEU A 136 23.44 0.75 14.92
C LEU A 136 23.30 2.24 14.53
N ASP A 137 24.40 2.99 14.43
CA ASP A 137 24.32 4.40 14.05
C ASP A 137 23.77 4.61 12.63
N TYR A 138 23.83 3.59 11.76
CA TYR A 138 23.27 3.67 10.41
C TYR A 138 21.73 3.72 10.38
N ILE A 139 21.05 3.25 11.44
CA ILE A 139 19.58 3.30 11.56
C ILE A 139 19.09 4.47 12.43
N ARG A 140 20.01 5.21 13.04
CA ARG A 140 19.66 6.33 13.92
C ARG A 140 18.91 7.40 13.15
N SER A 141 17.83 7.90 13.75
CA SER A 141 16.98 8.96 13.18
C SER A 141 16.35 8.62 11.82
N LEU A 142 16.32 7.34 11.43
CA LEU A 142 15.52 6.86 10.31
C LEU A 142 14.16 6.38 10.80
N PHE A 143 13.17 6.47 9.92
CA PHE A 143 11.84 5.94 10.16
C PHE A 143 11.81 4.47 9.81
N CYS A 144 11.76 3.62 10.84
CA CYS A 144 11.71 2.17 10.70
C CYS A 144 10.25 1.72 10.73
N LEU A 145 9.69 1.40 9.56
CA LEU A 145 8.32 0.92 9.43
C LEU A 145 8.31 -0.61 9.42
N ASN A 146 7.46 -1.22 10.23
CA ASN A 146 7.29 -2.66 10.26
C ASN A 146 6.55 -3.11 9.00
N VAL A 147 7.13 -4.06 8.25
CA VAL A 147 6.52 -4.58 7.02
C VAL A 147 5.13 -5.17 7.29
N ALA A 148 4.91 -5.78 8.45
CA ALA A 148 3.61 -6.33 8.83
C ALA A 148 2.52 -5.26 9.08
N ALA A 149 2.89 -4.00 9.32
CA ALA A 149 1.97 -2.91 9.64
C ALA A 149 1.63 -2.03 8.43
N ILE A 150 2.28 -2.28 7.28
CA ILE A 150 2.16 -1.47 6.07
C ILE A 150 1.84 -2.32 4.85
N GLU A 151 1.29 -1.69 3.82
CA GLU A 151 1.11 -2.25 2.48
C GLU A 151 1.83 -1.39 1.45
N SER A 152 2.19 -1.99 0.32
CA SER A 152 2.89 -1.32 -0.77
C SER A 152 2.02 -1.28 -2.03
N TYR A 153 1.91 -0.11 -2.65
CA TYR A 153 1.28 0.06 -3.95
C TYR A 153 2.29 0.65 -4.94
N VAL A 154 2.57 -0.09 -6.02
CA VAL A 154 3.44 0.39 -7.11
C VAL A 154 2.63 1.29 -8.02
N LEU A 155 3.07 2.53 -8.23
CA LEU A 155 2.37 3.47 -9.10
C LEU A 155 2.35 2.94 -10.55
N GLY A 156 1.20 3.08 -11.23
CA GLY A 156 1.02 2.57 -12.59
C GLY A 156 0.71 1.06 -12.70
N SER A 157 0.73 0.32 -11.58
CA SER A 157 0.40 -1.11 -11.56
C SER A 157 -1.07 -1.45 -11.79
N SER A 158 -1.98 -0.46 -11.87
CA SER A 158 -3.42 -0.67 -12.06
C SER A 158 -3.77 -1.41 -13.37
N ARG A 159 -2.88 -1.40 -14.37
CA ARG A 159 -3.04 -2.17 -15.60
C ARG A 159 -2.73 -3.67 -15.42
N GLN A 160 -2.08 -4.04 -14.32
CA GLN A 160 -1.59 -5.37 -14.03
C GLN A 160 -2.58 -6.10 -13.11
N GLN A 161 -3.58 -6.71 -13.74
CA GLN A 161 -4.57 -7.65 -13.18
C GLN A 161 -5.60 -7.09 -12.19
N VAL A 162 -6.76 -6.68 -12.74
CA VAL A 162 -8.04 -6.98 -12.08
C VAL A 162 -8.16 -8.50 -12.12
N ALA A 163 -8.05 -9.17 -10.97
CA ALA A 163 -8.45 -10.57 -10.86
C ALA A 163 -9.82 -10.69 -11.52
N ALA A 164 -9.92 -11.52 -12.57
CA ALA A 164 -11.17 -11.72 -13.29
C ALA A 164 -12.26 -12.00 -12.26
N VAL A 165 -13.08 -10.99 -11.98
CA VAL A 165 -14.22 -11.13 -11.09
C VAL A 165 -15.03 -12.21 -11.74
N SER A 166 -15.09 -13.38 -11.08
CA SER A 166 -15.91 -14.46 -11.59
C SER A 166 -17.30 -13.88 -11.86
N PRO A 167 -17.95 -14.17 -13.00
CA PRO A 167 -19.25 -13.58 -13.35
C PRO A 167 -20.37 -13.90 -12.33
N ARG A 168 -20.06 -14.67 -11.27
CA ARG A 168 -20.94 -15.02 -10.17
C ARG A 168 -20.88 -14.07 -8.97
N GLN A 169 -19.90 -13.16 -8.90
CA GLN A 169 -19.79 -12.18 -7.83
C GLN A 169 -19.88 -10.78 -8.41
N GLN A 170 -21.09 -10.41 -8.82
CA GLN A 170 -21.36 -9.04 -9.24
C GLN A 170 -21.07 -8.10 -8.07
N PRO A 171 -20.20 -7.08 -8.22
CA PRO A 171 -19.92 -6.14 -7.15
C PRO A 171 -21.23 -5.48 -6.72
N VAL A 172 -21.43 -5.35 -5.41
CA VAL A 172 -22.59 -4.66 -4.85
C VAL A 172 -22.50 -3.19 -5.25
N THR A 173 -23.32 -2.80 -6.23
CA THR A 173 -23.44 -1.41 -6.65
C THR A 173 -24.40 -0.67 -5.71
N LEU A 174 -24.28 0.66 -5.65
CA LEU A 174 -25.22 1.51 -4.90
C LEU A 174 -26.67 1.32 -5.42
N GLU A 175 -26.83 1.14 -6.73
CA GLU A 175 -28.13 0.87 -7.35
C GLU A 175 -28.71 -0.48 -6.88
N TYR A 176 -27.88 -1.53 -6.80
CA TYR A 176 -28.31 -2.83 -6.28
C TYR A 176 -28.75 -2.74 -4.82
N ARG A 177 -28.02 -1.96 -4.00
CA ARG A 177 -28.39 -1.72 -2.61
C ARG A 177 -29.75 -1.04 -2.49
N GLN A 178 -29.98 0.03 -3.27
CA GLN A 178 -31.24 0.76 -3.25
C GLN A 178 -32.43 -0.12 -3.67
N ALA A 179 -32.23 -0.96 -4.69
CA ALA A 179 -33.25 -1.90 -5.14
C ALA A 179 -33.61 -2.93 -4.06
N VAL A 180 -32.61 -3.49 -3.36
CA VAL A 180 -32.84 -4.44 -2.26
C VAL A 180 -33.53 -3.77 -1.07
N GLU A 181 -33.14 -2.55 -0.70
CA GLU A 181 -33.79 -1.78 0.35
C GLU A 181 -35.28 -1.54 0.04
N GLN A 182 -35.60 -1.18 -1.21
CA GLN A 182 -36.99 -1.01 -1.65
C GLN A 182 -37.80 -2.32 -1.56
N GLN A 183 -37.21 -3.44 -1.99
CA GLN A 183 -37.88 -4.75 -1.88
C GLN A 183 -38.13 -5.15 -0.42
N LEU A 184 -37.21 -4.83 0.49
CA LEU A 184 -37.37 -5.10 1.91
C LEU A 184 -38.51 -4.27 2.52
N ASP A 185 -38.67 -3.01 2.11
CA ASP A 185 -39.77 -2.16 2.55
C ASP A 185 -41.13 -2.67 2.07
N GLU A 186 -41.22 -3.14 0.83
CA GLU A 186 -42.44 -3.78 0.29
C GLU A 186 -42.81 -5.04 1.07
N ILE A 187 -41.83 -5.93 1.33
CA ILE A 187 -42.03 -7.15 2.11
C ILE A 187 -42.50 -6.82 3.54
N LYS A 188 -41.91 -5.78 4.15
CA LYS A 188 -42.28 -5.32 5.48
C LYS A 188 -43.73 -4.83 5.52
N ALA A 189 -44.16 -4.06 4.52
CA ALA A 189 -45.54 -3.58 4.43
C ALA A 189 -46.54 -4.75 4.32
N VAL A 190 -46.25 -5.74 3.46
CA VAL A 190 -47.09 -6.93 3.29
C VAL A 190 -47.18 -7.73 4.60
N THR A 191 -46.05 -7.93 5.28
CA THR A 191 -45.97 -8.72 6.51
C THR A 191 -46.76 -8.05 7.64
N LEU A 192 -46.68 -6.72 7.78
CA LEU A 192 -47.45 -5.97 8.77
C LEU A 192 -48.96 -6.06 8.51
N SER A 193 -49.38 -5.92 7.25
CA SER A 193 -50.79 -6.07 6.85
C SER A 193 -51.32 -7.47 7.16
N MET A 194 -50.55 -8.52 6.84
CA MET A 194 -50.91 -9.89 7.19
C MET A 194 -51.01 -10.09 8.70
N GLY A 195 -50.05 -9.56 9.48
CA GLY A 195 -50.07 -9.65 10.94
C GLY A 195 -51.30 -8.98 11.55
N GLN A 196 -51.70 -7.81 11.06
CA GLN A 196 -52.92 -7.13 11.50
C GLN A 196 -54.19 -7.95 11.21
N ARG A 197 -54.29 -8.53 10.01
CA ARG A 197 -55.45 -9.37 9.66
C ARG A 197 -55.52 -10.63 10.51
N LEU A 198 -54.37 -11.24 10.83
CA LEU A 198 -54.30 -12.40 11.72
C LEU A 198 -54.76 -12.04 13.14
N LEU A 199 -54.32 -10.92 13.70
CA LEU A 199 -54.76 -10.47 15.03
C LEU A 199 -56.28 -10.29 15.12
N VAL A 200 -56.90 -9.72 14.08
CA VAL A 200 -58.37 -9.59 14.02
C VAL A 200 -59.06 -10.95 14.01
N LEU A 201 -58.57 -11.89 13.20
CA LEU A 201 -59.12 -13.25 13.12
C LEU A 201 -58.95 -14.02 14.44
N GLU A 202 -57.80 -13.86 15.11
CA GLU A 202 -57.53 -14.48 16.41
C GLU A 202 -58.47 -13.95 17.49
N ALA A 203 -58.74 -12.64 17.53
CA ALA A 203 -59.69 -12.03 18.47
C ALA A 203 -61.14 -12.51 18.22
N ASP A 204 -61.57 -12.59 16.96
CA ASP A 204 -62.88 -13.11 16.58
C ASP A 204 -63.05 -14.59 16.96
N LEU A 205 -61.99 -15.40 16.81
CA LEU A 205 -62.02 -16.81 17.24
C LEU A 205 -62.06 -16.96 18.75
N GLN A 206 -61.30 -16.15 19.50
CA GLN A 206 -61.31 -16.16 20.96
C GLN A 206 -62.68 -15.78 21.52
N SER A 207 -63.32 -14.72 20.98
CA SER A 207 -64.66 -14.31 21.41
C SER A 207 -65.73 -15.37 21.17
N LYS A 208 -65.65 -16.10 20.05
CA LYS A 208 -66.57 -17.23 19.74
C LYS A 208 -66.34 -18.46 20.61
N SER A 209 -65.13 -18.66 21.14
CA SER A 209 -64.84 -19.78 22.04
C SER A 209 -65.30 -19.57 23.49
N GLN A 210 -65.66 -18.33 23.85
CA GLN A 210 -66.12 -17.95 25.20
C GLN A 210 -67.65 -17.83 25.33
N MET A 211 -68.40 -18.07 24.25
CA MET A 211 -69.87 -18.26 24.24
C MET A 211 -70.21 -19.74 24.22
#